data_AF-A0A950P7L5-F1
#
_entry.id   AF-A0A950P7L5-F1
#
_cell.length_a   1.000
_cell.length_b   1.000
_cell.length_c   1.000
_cell.angle_alpha   90.00
_cell.angle_beta   90.00
_cell.angle_gamma   90.00
#
_symmetry.space_group_name_H-M   'P 1'
#
loop_
_entity.id
_entity.type
_entity.pdbx_description
1 polymer ?
#
loop_
_entity_poly.entity_id
_entity_poly.type
_entity_poly.pdbx_seq_one_letter_code
_entity_poly.pdbx_strand_id
1 'polypeptide(L)'
;WPRLEIVHVLLIPVALAVLITLHLVMIMRQHHSQFPGPGRRERNVVGTPTWPAYALRSIGLMLAVAGVLFLLGGLIQINPIWQWGPYHPYLSENGAQPDWYIGWLIGALRLMPNWELVISGRTVIPNPFWGGAAFPLFVFAIMFAWPAIERRFTGDVRRHDLLERPRDRPIRTAIGAGFLSWVVIVFAVGSTDRIFYRLGVSYTLQIHVWRVGIWIIPIVVFFVTRSACRALQRTGAHPLRAWQGQVIQRTGDGRVEVLAGSPDRDTPPISEPPVGTAPAEEARSR
;
A
#
# COMPACT_ATOMS: atom_id res chain seq x y z
N TRP A 1 33.63 10.07 7.36
CA TRP A 1 33.19 9.81 5.98
C TRP A 1 33.36 8.36 5.51
N PRO A 2 34.50 7.66 5.70
CA PRO A 2 34.64 6.28 5.20
C PRO A 2 33.70 5.25 5.85
N ARG A 3 33.20 5.54 7.07
CA ARG A 3 32.27 4.64 7.77
C ARG A 3 30.93 4.47 7.05
N LEU A 4 30.36 5.57 6.55
CA LEU A 4 29.07 5.51 5.85
C LEU A 4 29.21 4.81 4.49
N GLU A 5 30.32 5.02 3.80
CA GLU A 5 30.63 4.33 2.55
C GLU A 5 30.72 2.81 2.74
N ILE A 6 31.50 2.34 3.72
CA ILE A 6 31.59 0.90 4.03
C ILE A 6 30.23 0.33 4.43
N VAL A 7 29.47 1.05 5.26
CA VAL A 7 28.14 0.62 5.68
C VAL A 7 27.18 0.53 4.50
N HIS A 8 27.17 1.52 3.61
CA HIS A 8 26.21 1.63 2.51
C HIS A 8 26.55 0.76 1.30
N VAL A 9 27.84 0.62 0.95
CA VAL A 9 28.28 -0.13 -0.23
C VAL A 9 28.47 -1.61 0.09
N LEU A 10 28.91 -1.95 1.31
CA LEU A 10 29.24 -3.32 1.67
C LEU A 10 28.27 -3.91 2.70
N LEU A 11 28.21 -3.35 3.91
CA LEU A 11 27.54 -4.04 5.03
C LEU A 11 26.02 -4.15 4.83
N ILE A 12 25.34 -3.06 4.50
CA ILE A 12 23.89 -3.05 4.28
C ILE A 12 23.51 -3.89 3.05
N PRO A 13 24.15 -3.76 1.88
CA PRO A 13 23.81 -4.58 0.71
C PRO A 13 24.01 -6.08 0.94
N VAL A 14 25.10 -6.48 1.61
CA VAL A 14 25.32 -7.90 1.98
C VAL A 14 24.24 -8.39 2.92
N ALA A 15 23.90 -7.61 3.96
CA ALA A 15 22.82 -7.97 4.88
C ALA A 15 21.46 -8.11 4.15
N LEU A 16 21.13 -7.18 3.25
CA LEU A 16 19.92 -7.24 2.42
C LEU A 16 19.93 -8.47 1.51
N ALA A 17 21.05 -8.79 0.85
CA ALA A 17 21.16 -9.97 0.00
C ALA A 17 20.91 -11.27 0.79
N VAL A 18 21.45 -11.38 2.00
CA VAL A 18 21.20 -12.52 2.91
C VAL A 18 19.73 -12.58 3.31
N LEU A 19 19.14 -11.47 3.74
CA LEU A 19 17.74 -11.42 4.16
C LEU A 19 16.77 -11.71 3.01
N ILE A 20 17.04 -11.18 1.81
CA ILE A 20 16.26 -11.47 0.60
C ILE A 20 16.37 -12.94 0.25
N THR A 21 17.57 -13.53 0.30
CA THR A 21 17.76 -14.96 0.04
C THR A 21 16.97 -15.81 1.03
N LEU A 22 17.07 -15.53 2.33
CA LEU A 22 16.29 -16.21 3.36
C LEU A 22 14.79 -16.05 3.13
N HIS A 23 14.33 -14.85 2.78
CA HIS A 23 12.94 -14.56 2.47
C HIS A 23 12.43 -15.39 1.28
N LEU A 24 13.18 -15.44 0.18
CA LEU A 24 12.83 -16.22 -1.01
C LEU A 24 12.85 -17.73 -0.72
N VAL A 25 13.80 -18.23 0.07
CA VAL A 25 13.84 -19.64 0.50
C VAL A 25 12.62 -19.98 1.36
N MET A 26 12.21 -19.10 2.27
CA MET A 26 10.99 -19.29 3.06
C MET A 26 9.75 -19.40 2.17
N ILE A 27 9.61 -18.49 1.20
CA ILE A 27 8.50 -18.52 0.23
C ILE A 27 8.55 -19.79 -0.62
N MET A 28 9.72 -20.19 -1.09
CA MET A 28 9.88 -21.40 -1.91
C MET A 28 9.48 -22.67 -1.15
N ARG A 29 9.84 -22.75 0.14
CA ARG A 29 9.51 -23.90 1.00
C ARG A 29 8.07 -23.91 1.49
N GLN A 30 7.49 -22.75 1.78
CA GLN A 30 6.12 -22.63 2.30
C GLN A 30 5.08 -22.49 1.19
N HIS A 31 5.53 -22.22 -0.04
CA HIS A 31 4.74 -21.84 -1.21
C HIS A 31 4.01 -20.49 -1.04
N HIS A 32 3.57 -19.93 -2.18
CA HIS A 32 2.82 -18.67 -2.18
C HIS A 32 1.38 -18.86 -1.70
N SER A 33 0.91 -17.93 -0.86
CA SER A 33 -0.52 -17.81 -0.54
C SER A 33 -1.32 -17.40 -1.78
N GLN A 34 -2.58 -17.82 -1.85
CA GLN A 34 -3.45 -17.57 -3.01
C GLN A 34 -4.86 -17.12 -2.60
N PHE A 35 -5.52 -16.29 -3.40
CA PHE A 35 -6.93 -15.96 -3.15
C PHE A 35 -7.85 -17.16 -3.45
N PRO A 36 -8.94 -17.35 -2.69
CA PRO A 36 -9.92 -18.39 -2.94
C PRO A 36 -10.55 -18.25 -4.33
N GLY A 37 -10.78 -19.40 -4.97
CA GLY A 37 -11.34 -19.50 -6.31
C GLY A 37 -11.51 -20.96 -6.74
N PRO A 38 -12.05 -21.22 -7.95
CA PRO A 38 -12.24 -22.57 -8.45
C PRO A 38 -10.96 -23.41 -8.38
N GLY A 39 -11.03 -24.61 -7.79
CA GLY A 39 -9.89 -25.52 -7.64
C GLY A 39 -8.86 -25.15 -6.57
N ARG A 40 -8.98 -24.00 -5.90
CA ARG A 40 -8.04 -23.52 -4.88
C ARG A 40 -8.50 -23.92 -3.47
N ARG A 41 -7.62 -24.58 -2.72
CA ARG A 41 -7.84 -25.11 -1.36
C ARG A 41 -6.63 -24.73 -0.49
N GLU A 42 -6.76 -24.83 0.83
CA GLU A 42 -5.67 -24.55 1.79
C GLU A 42 -4.42 -25.42 1.57
N ARG A 43 -4.60 -26.63 1.01
CA ARG A 43 -3.52 -27.61 0.85
C ARG A 43 -2.92 -27.68 -0.55
N ASN A 44 -3.26 -26.76 -1.44
CA ASN A 44 -2.72 -26.76 -2.80
C ASN A 44 -2.37 -25.35 -3.27
N VAL A 45 -1.63 -25.28 -4.37
CA VAL A 45 -1.35 -24.03 -5.08
C VAL A 45 -1.72 -24.23 -6.53
N VAL A 46 -2.57 -23.37 -7.05
CA VAL A 46 -3.01 -23.41 -8.46
C VAL A 46 -2.43 -22.20 -9.17
N GLY A 47 -1.54 -22.44 -10.13
CA GLY A 47 -0.86 -21.38 -10.86
C GLY A 47 -0.11 -21.90 -12.08
N THR A 48 0.62 -21.00 -12.72
CA THR A 48 1.47 -21.33 -13.86
C THR A 48 2.80 -21.91 -13.39
N PRO A 49 3.36 -22.92 -14.08
CA PRO A 49 4.67 -23.45 -13.72
C PRO A 49 5.75 -22.37 -13.81
N THR A 50 6.77 -22.48 -12.95
CA THR A 50 7.88 -21.52 -12.87
C THR A 50 8.56 -21.34 -14.22
N TRP A 51 8.80 -22.44 -14.92
CA TRP A 51 9.35 -22.45 -16.27
C TRP A 51 8.39 -23.16 -17.24
N PRO A 52 8.17 -22.64 -18.45
CA PRO A 52 8.67 -21.36 -18.97
C PRO A 52 7.77 -20.16 -18.63
N ALA A 53 6.50 -20.41 -18.30
CA ALA A 53 5.45 -19.39 -18.30
C ALA A 53 5.70 -18.25 -17.30
N TYR A 54 5.93 -18.57 -16.02
CA TYR A 54 6.10 -17.54 -15.00
C TYR A 54 7.41 -16.77 -15.18
N ALA A 55 8.51 -17.46 -15.48
CA ALA A 55 9.83 -16.85 -15.70
C ALA A 55 9.79 -15.80 -16.83
N LEU A 56 9.19 -16.11 -17.98
CA LEU A 56 9.09 -15.16 -19.09
C LEU A 56 8.26 -13.92 -18.73
N ARG A 57 7.16 -14.09 -17.98
CA ARG A 57 6.35 -12.96 -17.50
C ARG A 57 7.12 -12.09 -16.51
N SER A 58 7.84 -12.70 -15.57
CA SER A 58 8.65 -11.98 -14.57
C SER A 58 9.82 -11.24 -15.21
N ILE A 59 10.50 -11.84 -16.19
CA ILE A 59 11.56 -11.17 -16.98
C ILE A 59 10.97 -10.01 -17.78
N GLY A 60 9.81 -10.19 -18.41
CA GLY A 60 9.11 -9.10 -19.09
C GLY A 60 8.79 -7.93 -18.16
N LEU A 61 8.26 -8.21 -16.96
CA LEU A 61 8.02 -7.19 -15.94
C LEU A 61 9.32 -6.51 -15.48
N MET A 62 10.39 -7.27 -15.26
CA MET A 62 11.70 -6.72 -14.90
C MET A 62 12.23 -5.77 -15.97
N LEU A 63 12.17 -6.15 -17.24
CA LEU A 63 12.60 -5.32 -18.36
C LEU A 63 11.72 -4.06 -18.50
N ALA A 64 10.41 -4.17 -18.29
CA ALA A 64 9.51 -3.02 -18.29
C ALA A 64 9.84 -2.03 -17.15
N VAL A 65 10.04 -2.54 -15.92
CA VAL A 65 10.44 -1.71 -14.77
C VAL A 65 11.82 -1.08 -15.02
N ALA A 66 12.79 -1.84 -15.53
CA ALA A 66 14.11 -1.33 -15.87
C ALA A 66 14.05 -0.26 -16.97
N GLY A 67 13.20 -0.44 -17.99
CA GLY A 67 12.96 0.56 -19.03
C GLY A 67 12.38 1.85 -18.46
N VAL A 68 11.39 1.77 -17.57
CA VAL A 68 10.84 2.94 -16.87
C VAL A 68 11.91 3.63 -16.03
N LEU A 69 12.69 2.89 -15.25
CA LEU A 69 13.77 3.46 -14.42
C LEU A 69 14.86 4.11 -15.27
N PHE A 70 15.23 3.51 -16.40
CA PHE A 70 16.18 4.07 -17.35
C PHE A 70 15.66 5.39 -17.94
N LEU A 71 14.40 5.42 -18.38
CA LEU A 71 13.77 6.63 -18.89
C LEU A 71 13.68 7.71 -17.81
N LEU A 72 13.28 7.38 -16.59
CA LEU A 72 13.25 8.33 -15.48
C LEU A 72 14.65 8.86 -15.16
N GLY A 73 15.67 8.01 -15.14
CA GLY A 73 17.06 8.39 -14.87
C GLY A 73 17.67 9.30 -15.94
N GLY A 74 17.21 9.20 -17.20
CA GLY A 74 17.68 10.05 -18.30
C GLY A 74 16.83 11.31 -18.53
N LEU A 75 15.51 11.23 -18.34
CA LEU A 75 14.56 12.30 -18.68
C LEU A 75 14.19 13.18 -17.48
N ILE A 76 14.29 12.65 -16.25
CA ILE A 76 13.92 13.38 -15.04
C ILE A 76 15.16 13.56 -14.18
N GLN A 77 15.54 14.81 -13.98
CA GLN A 77 16.66 15.15 -13.13
C GLN A 77 16.34 14.81 -11.66
N ILE A 78 17.19 13.99 -11.05
CA ILE A 78 17.12 13.62 -9.64
C ILE A 78 18.41 14.06 -8.93
N ASN A 79 18.27 14.68 -7.75
CA ASN A 79 19.35 15.13 -6.87
C ASN A 79 20.51 15.90 -7.58
N PRO A 80 20.28 17.15 -8.03
CA PRO A 80 21.25 17.93 -8.77
C PRO A 80 22.37 18.51 -7.87
N ILE A 81 23.25 17.66 -7.37
CA ILE A 81 24.24 18.00 -6.32
C ILE A 81 25.17 19.18 -6.67
N TRP A 82 25.35 19.48 -7.95
CA TRP A 82 26.14 20.63 -8.41
C TRP A 82 25.45 21.98 -8.16
N GLN A 83 24.13 22.01 -7.96
CA GLN A 83 23.39 23.23 -7.59
C GLN A 83 23.59 23.60 -6.11
N TRP A 84 23.89 22.61 -5.28
CA TRP A 84 24.04 22.73 -3.83
C TRP A 84 25.46 23.07 -3.41
N GLY A 85 26.45 22.50 -4.11
CA GLY A 85 27.86 22.67 -3.82
C GLY A 85 28.35 21.82 -2.63
N PRO A 86 29.61 22.03 -2.19
CA PRO A 86 30.16 21.29 -1.07
C PRO A 86 29.44 21.60 0.25
N TYR A 87 29.39 20.61 1.15
CA TYR A 87 28.83 20.79 2.48
C TYR A 87 29.69 21.72 3.34
N HIS A 88 29.08 22.79 3.87
CA HIS A 88 29.68 23.69 4.85
C HIS A 88 28.80 23.76 6.11
N PRO A 89 29.33 23.52 7.33
CA PRO A 89 28.53 23.46 8.56
C PRO A 89 27.75 24.74 8.93
N TYR A 90 28.15 25.88 8.37
CA TYR A 90 27.54 27.19 8.61
C TYR A 90 26.60 27.64 7.48
N LEU A 91 26.40 26.83 6.45
CA LEU A 91 25.47 27.09 5.35
C LEU A 91 24.36 26.03 5.36
N SER A 92 23.13 26.47 5.04
CA SER A 92 21.98 25.59 4.85
C SER A 92 21.15 26.09 3.69
N GLU A 93 20.56 25.14 2.97
CA GLU A 93 19.55 25.43 1.96
C GLU A 93 18.21 25.76 2.60
N ASN A 94 17.39 26.50 1.84
CA ASN A 94 16.01 26.73 2.19
C ASN A 94 15.17 25.50 1.80
N GLY A 95 14.69 24.76 2.80
CA GLY A 95 13.83 23.59 2.59
C GLY A 95 14.61 22.28 2.42
N ALA A 96 15.68 22.08 3.20
CA ALA A 96 16.37 20.79 3.28
C ALA A 96 15.37 19.68 3.67
N GLN A 97 15.17 18.73 2.77
CA GLN A 97 14.28 17.59 2.93
C GLN A 97 15.02 16.29 2.55
N PRO A 98 14.73 15.17 3.23
CA PRO A 98 15.23 13.88 2.81
C PRO A 98 14.46 13.40 1.59
N ASP A 99 14.93 12.30 1.03
CA ASP A 99 14.15 11.53 0.08
C ASP A 99 12.78 11.13 0.67
N TRP A 100 11.80 10.99 -0.21
CA TRP A 100 10.39 10.78 0.15
C TRP A 100 10.17 9.58 1.10
N TYR A 101 10.96 8.50 0.99
CA TYR A 101 10.81 7.32 1.84
C TYR A 101 11.23 7.55 3.32
N ILE A 102 11.96 8.65 3.61
CA ILE A 102 12.25 9.14 4.97
C ILE A 102 11.44 10.43 5.28
N GLY A 103 10.62 10.94 4.35
CA GLY A 103 9.87 12.20 4.52
C GLY A 103 8.95 12.21 5.75
N TRP A 104 8.40 11.06 6.12
CA TRP A 104 7.62 10.88 7.35
C TRP A 104 8.43 11.12 8.63
N LEU A 105 9.75 10.94 8.62
CA LEU A 105 10.61 11.25 9.74
C LEU A 105 10.68 12.76 10.01
N ILE A 106 10.86 13.56 8.95
CA ILE A 106 10.81 15.02 9.06
C ILE A 106 9.43 15.48 9.51
N GLY A 107 8.38 14.90 8.94
CA GLY A 107 7.02 15.22 9.36
C GLY A 107 6.80 14.98 10.86
N ALA A 108 7.31 13.87 11.39
CA ALA A 108 7.22 13.56 12.81
C ALA A 108 7.96 14.59 13.66
N LEU A 109 9.19 14.96 13.28
CA LEU A 109 9.96 16.01 13.94
C LEU A 109 9.24 17.37 13.94
N ARG A 110 8.58 17.73 12.83
CA ARG A 110 7.83 18.99 12.70
C ARG A 110 6.56 19.01 13.55
N LEU A 111 5.90 17.86 13.72
CA LEU A 111 4.69 17.77 14.53
C LEU A 111 4.94 17.82 16.03
N MET A 112 6.13 17.41 16.48
CA MET A 112 6.45 17.35 17.90
C MET A 112 6.22 18.71 18.57
N PRO A 113 5.45 18.77 19.68
CA PRO A 113 5.44 19.96 20.53
C PRO A 113 6.83 20.18 21.14
N ASN A 114 7.10 21.40 21.60
CA ASN A 114 8.33 21.73 22.32
C ASN A 114 8.32 21.04 23.70
N TRP A 115 8.69 19.76 23.72
CA TRP A 115 8.71 18.91 24.89
C TRP A 115 10.03 18.16 24.98
N GLU A 116 10.65 18.24 26.14
CA GLU A 116 11.89 17.56 26.48
C GLU A 116 11.77 16.93 27.85
N LEU A 117 12.43 15.79 28.07
CA LEU A 117 12.51 15.19 29.39
C LEU A 117 13.73 15.77 30.11
N VAL A 118 13.49 16.61 31.12
CA VAL A 118 14.53 17.20 31.96
C VAL A 118 14.47 16.56 33.34
N ILE A 119 15.59 16.00 33.81
CA ILE A 119 15.72 15.40 35.14
C ILE A 119 16.91 16.06 35.83
N SER A 120 16.72 16.55 37.05
CA SER A 120 17.76 17.24 37.84
C SER A 120 18.46 18.38 37.08
N GLY A 121 17.70 19.16 36.31
CA GLY A 121 18.22 20.29 35.51
C GLY A 121 19.01 19.89 34.26
N ARG A 122 19.04 18.61 33.87
CA ARG A 122 19.69 18.12 32.64
C ARG A 122 18.67 17.51 31.69
N THR A 123 18.76 17.85 30.40
CA THR A 123 17.96 17.19 29.36
C THR A 123 18.44 15.76 29.17
N VAL A 124 17.59 14.80 29.54
CA VAL A 124 17.84 13.36 29.40
C VAL A 124 17.36 12.86 28.05
N ILE A 125 16.19 13.33 27.60
CA ILE A 125 15.65 13.00 26.27
C ILE A 125 15.34 14.31 25.54
N PRO A 126 16.12 14.67 24.51
CA PRO A 126 15.92 15.91 23.77
C PRO A 126 14.71 15.80 22.83
N ASN A 127 14.14 16.94 22.45
CA ASN A 127 12.93 16.97 21.62
C ASN A 127 12.99 16.11 20.34
N PRO A 128 14.10 16.10 19.56
CA PRO A 128 14.17 15.34 18.31
C PRO A 128 14.06 13.82 18.50
N PHE A 129 14.32 13.29 19.69
CA PHE A 129 14.18 11.85 19.95
C PHE A 129 12.76 11.36 19.69
N TRP A 130 11.75 12.13 20.10
CA TRP A 130 10.35 11.69 20.04
C TRP A 130 9.86 11.50 18.61
N GLY A 131 10.13 12.48 17.74
CA GLY A 131 9.79 12.38 16.32
C GLY A 131 10.78 11.54 15.51
N GLY A 132 12.08 11.65 15.82
CA GLY A 132 13.15 11.05 15.03
C GLY A 132 13.49 9.59 15.36
N ALA A 133 13.17 9.12 16.56
CA ALA A 133 13.49 7.75 16.99
C ALA A 133 12.28 7.04 17.57
N ALA A 134 11.58 7.64 18.54
CA ALA A 134 10.48 6.98 19.24
C ALA A 134 9.29 6.70 18.32
N PHE A 135 8.90 7.66 17.48
CA PHE A 135 7.78 7.48 16.54
C PHE A 135 8.04 6.37 15.50
N PRO A 136 9.17 6.34 14.77
CA PRO A 136 9.50 5.23 13.89
C PRO A 136 9.56 3.89 14.61
N LEU A 137 10.18 3.84 15.79
CA LEU A 137 10.29 2.64 16.58
C LEU A 137 8.91 2.10 16.96
N PHE A 138 7.99 2.99 17.36
CA PHE A 138 6.61 2.63 17.68
C PHE A 138 5.86 2.10 16.45
N VAL A 139 6.01 2.74 15.28
CA VAL A 139 5.40 2.28 14.02
C VAL A 139 5.88 0.86 13.70
N PHE A 140 7.19 0.62 13.69
CA PHE A 140 7.75 -0.70 13.41
C PHE A 140 7.37 -1.73 14.47
N ALA A 141 7.35 -1.36 15.75
CA ALA A 141 6.93 -2.25 16.83
C ALA A 141 5.49 -2.75 16.62
N ILE A 142 4.56 -1.86 16.27
CA ILE A 142 3.18 -2.26 15.94
C ILE A 142 3.15 -3.17 14.71
N MET A 143 3.87 -2.82 13.63
CA MET A 143 3.86 -3.62 12.40
C MET A 143 4.39 -5.04 12.61
N PHE A 144 5.51 -5.19 13.34
CA PHE A 144 6.07 -6.50 13.65
C PHE A 144 5.22 -7.29 14.66
N ALA A 145 4.62 -6.61 15.64
CA ALA A 145 3.75 -7.25 16.62
C ALA A 145 2.35 -7.57 16.07
N TRP A 146 1.94 -6.97 14.94
CA TRP A 146 0.57 -7.06 14.43
C TRP A 146 0.03 -8.49 14.33
N PRO A 147 0.74 -9.48 13.75
CA PRO A 147 0.23 -10.85 13.69
C PRO A 147 -0.03 -11.46 15.08
N ALA A 148 0.83 -11.17 16.07
CA ALA A 148 0.66 -11.65 17.44
C ALA A 148 -0.50 -10.96 18.16
N ILE A 149 -0.64 -9.64 17.96
CA ILE A 149 -1.75 -8.83 18.47
C ILE A 149 -3.07 -9.37 17.90
N GLU A 150 -3.18 -9.49 16.58
CA GLU A 150 -4.38 -9.97 15.92
C GLU A 150 -4.74 -11.39 16.38
N ARG A 151 -3.76 -12.30 16.46
CA ARG A 151 -3.95 -13.66 16.96
C ARG A 151 -4.48 -13.68 18.40
N ARG A 152 -3.99 -12.80 19.27
CA ARG A 152 -4.42 -12.71 20.68
C ARG A 152 -5.87 -12.25 20.83
N PHE A 153 -6.33 -11.34 19.98
CA PHE A 153 -7.70 -10.80 20.02
C PHE A 153 -8.71 -11.66 19.24
N THR A 154 -8.31 -12.24 18.12
CA THR A 154 -9.18 -13.07 17.27
C THR A 154 -9.22 -14.54 17.71
N GLY A 155 -8.19 -15.01 18.42
CA GLY A 155 -8.03 -16.43 18.75
C GLY A 155 -7.68 -17.30 17.54
N ASP A 156 -7.38 -16.71 16.37
CA ASP A 156 -7.14 -17.47 15.14
C ASP A 156 -5.72 -18.04 15.12
N VAL A 157 -5.59 -19.29 15.56
CA VAL A 157 -4.32 -20.04 15.63
C VAL A 157 -4.16 -21.07 14.52
N ARG A 158 -5.11 -21.12 13.58
CA ARG A 158 -5.12 -22.10 12.50
C ARG A 158 -4.09 -21.71 11.43
N ARG A 159 -3.69 -22.71 10.66
CA ARG A 159 -2.91 -22.49 9.44
C ARG A 159 -3.82 -21.94 8.35
N HIS A 160 -3.40 -20.84 7.73
CA HIS A 160 -4.10 -20.19 6.61
C HIS A 160 -3.13 -20.07 5.44
N ASP A 161 -3.44 -20.74 4.33
CA ASP A 161 -2.69 -20.64 3.07
C ASP A 161 -3.53 -19.91 2.00
N LEU A 162 -4.86 -19.82 2.19
CA LEU A 162 -5.74 -18.95 1.41
C LEU A 162 -5.78 -17.52 1.96
N LEU A 163 -5.66 -16.55 1.04
CA LEU A 163 -5.74 -15.14 1.33
C LEU A 163 -7.18 -14.69 1.58
N GLU A 164 -7.36 -13.95 2.66
CA GLU A 164 -8.62 -13.25 2.92
C GLU A 164 -8.65 -11.94 2.15
N ARG A 165 -9.75 -11.67 1.45
CA ARG A 165 -9.89 -10.39 0.76
C ARG A 165 -10.04 -9.27 1.80
N PRO A 166 -9.47 -8.07 1.57
CA PRO A 166 -9.59 -6.98 2.53
C PRO A 166 -11.04 -6.64 2.92
N ARG A 167 -11.97 -6.71 1.96
CA ARG A 167 -13.39 -6.46 2.24
C ARG A 167 -14.03 -7.50 3.17
N ASP A 168 -13.48 -8.72 3.23
CA ASP A 168 -14.04 -9.85 4.00
C ASP A 168 -13.64 -9.79 5.49
N ARG A 169 -12.62 -8.99 5.84
CA ARG A 169 -12.24 -8.65 7.23
C ARG A 169 -12.29 -7.13 7.47
N PRO A 170 -13.49 -6.51 7.51
CA PRO A 170 -13.66 -5.05 7.58
C PRO A 170 -12.90 -4.36 8.72
N ILE A 171 -12.83 -4.99 9.90
CA ILE A 171 -12.14 -4.41 11.06
C ILE A 171 -10.63 -4.37 10.84
N ARG A 172 -10.02 -5.49 10.42
CA ARG A 172 -8.58 -5.54 10.13
C ARG A 172 -8.19 -4.53 9.06
N THR A 173 -8.96 -4.49 7.98
CA THR A 173 -8.73 -3.57 6.87
C THR A 173 -8.87 -2.11 7.30
N ALA A 174 -9.86 -1.81 8.15
CA ALA A 174 -10.04 -0.46 8.69
C ALA A 174 -8.90 -0.05 9.65
N ILE A 175 -8.38 -0.96 10.48
CA ILE A 175 -7.22 -0.68 11.35
C ILE A 175 -5.98 -0.43 10.48
N GLY A 176 -5.73 -1.29 9.49
CA GLY A 176 -4.61 -1.11 8.55
C GLY A 176 -4.69 0.19 7.78
N ALA A 177 -5.88 0.55 7.28
CA ALA A 177 -6.10 1.82 6.58
C ALA A 177 -5.95 3.03 7.50
N GLY A 178 -6.48 2.98 8.72
CA GLY A 178 -6.30 4.02 9.74
C GLY A 178 -4.83 4.21 10.08
N PHE A 179 -4.10 3.12 10.37
CA PHE A 179 -2.68 3.17 10.67
C PHE A 179 -1.84 3.68 9.49
N LEU A 180 -2.11 3.22 8.26
CA LEU A 180 -1.45 3.74 7.06
C LEU A 180 -1.72 5.24 6.88
N SER A 181 -2.98 5.68 7.07
CA SER A 181 -3.31 7.10 6.99
C SER A 181 -2.57 7.93 8.04
N TRP A 182 -2.38 7.39 9.25
CA TRP A 182 -1.58 8.03 10.30
C TRP A 182 -0.15 8.31 9.83
N VAL A 183 0.51 7.31 9.24
CA VAL A 183 1.88 7.45 8.69
C VAL A 183 1.92 8.39 7.48
N VAL A 184 0.95 8.28 6.56
CA VAL A 184 0.87 9.11 5.34
C VAL A 184 0.61 10.59 5.67
N ILE A 185 -0.21 10.88 6.68
CA ILE A 185 -0.40 12.26 7.16
C ILE A 185 0.92 12.83 7.64
N VAL A 186 1.65 12.07 8.47
CA VAL A 186 2.96 12.51 8.95
C VAL A 186 3.91 12.74 7.78
N PHE A 187 3.94 11.85 6.77
CA PHE A 187 4.66 12.11 5.52
C PHE A 187 4.26 13.43 4.86
N ALA A 188 2.96 13.73 4.75
CA ALA A 188 2.48 14.98 4.16
C ALA A 188 2.92 16.22 4.96
N VAL A 189 3.01 16.12 6.29
CA VAL A 189 3.57 17.20 7.13
C VAL A 189 5.04 17.50 6.80
N GLY A 190 5.77 16.52 6.26
CA GLY A 190 7.12 16.73 5.75
C GLY A 190 7.21 17.80 4.63
N SER A 191 6.11 18.12 3.96
CA SER A 191 6.05 19.10 2.85
C SER A 191 5.52 20.49 3.22
N THR A 192 5.29 20.79 4.50
CA THR A 192 4.64 22.04 4.95
C THR A 192 5.36 23.34 4.54
N ASP A 193 6.68 23.33 4.55
CA ASP A 193 7.57 24.37 4.01
C ASP A 193 7.36 24.59 2.50
N ARG A 194 7.23 23.51 1.73
CA ARG A 194 6.99 23.61 0.28
C ARG A 194 5.60 24.15 -0.03
N ILE A 195 4.59 23.74 0.74
CA ILE A 195 3.23 24.27 0.67
C ILE A 195 3.22 25.76 1.03
N PHE A 196 3.94 26.17 2.08
CA PHE A 196 4.06 27.58 2.44
C PHE A 196 4.69 28.39 1.30
N TYR A 197 5.80 27.92 0.74
CA TYR A 197 6.51 28.62 -0.33
C TYR A 197 5.70 28.71 -1.63
N ARG A 198 5.00 27.64 -2.03
CA ARG A 198 4.27 27.59 -3.31
C ARG A 198 2.85 28.14 -3.25
N LEU A 199 2.16 27.95 -2.14
CA LEU A 199 0.72 28.24 -2.00
C LEU A 199 0.43 29.35 -0.98
N GLY A 200 1.45 29.86 -0.27
CA GLY A 200 1.28 30.95 0.71
C GLY A 200 0.54 30.55 1.99
N VAL A 201 0.27 29.26 2.20
CA VAL A 201 -0.45 28.79 3.40
C VAL A 201 0.48 28.83 4.61
N SER A 202 0.12 29.58 5.65
CA SER A 202 0.92 29.76 6.86
C SER A 202 1.44 28.44 7.44
N TYR A 203 2.76 28.37 7.69
CA TYR A 203 3.41 27.19 8.26
C TYR A 203 2.83 26.83 9.64
N THR A 204 2.68 27.83 10.52
CA THR A 204 2.12 27.63 11.87
C THR A 204 0.70 27.10 11.82
N LEU A 205 -0.14 27.66 10.93
CA LEU A 205 -1.50 27.16 10.72
C LEU A 205 -1.49 25.69 10.31
N GLN A 206 -0.65 25.32 9.32
CA GLN A 206 -0.52 23.94 8.88
C GLN A 206 -0.16 23.01 10.04
N ILE A 207 0.83 23.35 10.87
CA ILE A 207 1.24 22.52 12.01
C ILE A 207 0.10 22.33 13.01
N HIS A 208 -0.65 23.38 13.35
CA HIS A 208 -1.79 23.24 14.25
C HIS A 208 -2.90 22.36 13.68
N VAL A 209 -3.24 22.55 12.40
CA VAL A 209 -4.23 21.71 11.71
C VAL A 209 -3.77 20.25 11.70
N TRP A 210 -2.51 19.98 11.36
CA TRP A 210 -1.99 18.62 11.31
C TRP A 210 -1.87 17.94 12.68
N ARG A 211 -1.58 18.69 13.75
CA ARG A 211 -1.59 18.15 15.13
C ARG A 211 -2.97 17.65 15.55
N VAL A 212 -4.04 18.24 15.03
CA VAL A 212 -5.40 17.74 15.24
C VAL A 212 -5.72 16.63 14.24
N GLY A 213 -5.36 16.83 12.97
CA GLY A 213 -5.63 15.92 11.86
C GLY A 213 -5.00 14.54 12.05
N ILE A 214 -3.80 14.45 12.65
CA ILE A 214 -3.13 13.18 12.92
C ILE A 214 -3.98 12.25 13.81
N TRP A 215 -4.85 12.79 14.67
CA TRP A 215 -5.74 11.99 15.52
C TRP A 215 -7.10 11.76 14.87
N ILE A 216 -7.68 12.79 14.24
CA ILE A 216 -9.03 12.72 13.69
C ILE A 216 -9.08 11.88 12.40
N ILE A 217 -8.15 12.11 11.46
CA ILE A 217 -8.21 11.51 10.13
C ILE A 217 -8.12 9.98 10.19
N PRO A 218 -7.21 9.34 10.97
CA PRO A 218 -7.19 7.88 11.08
C PRO A 218 -8.49 7.28 11.61
N ILE A 219 -9.16 7.97 12.54
CA ILE A 219 -10.46 7.55 13.08
C ILE A 219 -11.52 7.62 11.98
N VAL A 220 -11.56 8.72 11.22
CA VAL A 220 -12.47 8.88 10.08
C VAL A 220 -12.19 7.81 9.01
N VAL A 221 -10.93 7.60 8.63
CA VAL A 221 -10.51 6.58 7.66
C VAL A 221 -10.90 5.19 8.13
N PHE A 222 -10.78 4.88 9.42
CA PHE A 222 -11.26 3.62 9.99
C PHE A 222 -12.76 3.43 9.75
N PHE A 223 -13.60 4.40 10.12
CA PHE A 223 -15.05 4.28 9.96
C PHE A 223 -15.49 4.23 8.51
N VAL A 224 -14.88 5.04 7.64
CA VAL A 224 -15.13 5.03 6.19
C VAL A 224 -14.72 3.68 5.60
N THR A 225 -13.52 3.19 5.88
CA THR A 225 -13.02 1.91 5.36
C THR A 225 -13.88 0.74 5.83
N ARG A 226 -14.25 0.71 7.10
CA ARG A 226 -15.14 -0.32 7.66
C ARG A 226 -16.51 -0.30 6.97
N SER A 227 -17.06 0.89 6.74
CA SER A 227 -18.36 1.06 6.10
C SER A 227 -18.31 0.66 4.62
N ALA A 228 -17.26 1.05 3.90
CA ALA A 228 -17.01 0.65 2.52
C ALA A 228 -16.87 -0.88 2.40
N CYS A 229 -16.09 -1.53 3.27
CA CYS A 229 -15.95 -2.98 3.27
C CYS A 229 -17.31 -3.68 3.49
N ARG A 230 -18.10 -3.22 4.47
CA ARG A 230 -19.45 -3.77 4.73
C ARG A 230 -20.41 -3.53 3.57
N ALA A 231 -20.35 -2.36 2.92
CA ALA A 231 -21.14 -2.07 1.75
C ALA A 231 -20.78 -3.04 0.59
N LEU A 232 -19.49 -3.26 0.35
CA LEU A 232 -19.00 -4.22 -0.66
C LEU A 232 -19.38 -5.67 -0.34
N GLN A 233 -19.45 -6.05 0.93
CA GLN A 233 -19.97 -7.35 1.34
C GLN A 233 -21.47 -7.49 1.06
N ARG A 234 -22.26 -6.48 1.45
CA ARG A 234 -23.72 -6.49 1.27
C ARG A 234 -24.15 -6.50 -0.18
N THR A 235 -23.46 -5.73 -1.02
CA THR A 235 -23.81 -5.63 -2.45
C THR A 235 -23.28 -6.80 -3.26
N GLY A 236 -22.43 -7.66 -2.69
CA GLY A 236 -21.68 -8.68 -3.43
C GLY A 236 -20.78 -8.10 -4.53
N ALA A 237 -20.68 -6.78 -4.67
CA ALA A 237 -20.16 -6.11 -5.85
C ALA A 237 -18.71 -6.51 -6.08
N HIS A 238 -18.43 -7.03 -7.27
CA HIS A 238 -17.09 -7.36 -7.72
C HIS A 238 -16.78 -6.48 -8.93
N PRO A 239 -16.34 -5.22 -8.72
CA PRO A 239 -16.33 -4.17 -9.76
C PRO A 239 -15.46 -4.50 -10.99
N LEU A 240 -14.66 -5.56 -10.93
CA LEU A 240 -13.79 -6.03 -12.01
C LEU A 240 -14.20 -7.36 -12.65
N ARG A 241 -15.36 -7.95 -12.31
CA ARG A 241 -15.73 -9.32 -12.77
C ARG A 241 -17.01 -9.44 -13.58
N ALA A 242 -17.88 -8.44 -13.67
CA ALA A 242 -19.05 -8.52 -14.54
C ALA A 242 -19.64 -7.14 -14.87
N TRP A 243 -20.22 -7.04 -16.07
CA TRP A 243 -21.19 -6.01 -16.43
C TRP A 243 -22.43 -6.18 -15.55
N GLN A 244 -22.75 -5.17 -14.74
CA GLN A 244 -23.91 -5.18 -13.83
C GLN A 244 -25.11 -4.40 -14.37
N GLY A 245 -25.04 -3.91 -15.60
CA GLY A 245 -26.14 -3.17 -16.23
C GLY A 245 -27.22 -4.13 -16.70
N GLN A 246 -28.47 -3.86 -16.31
CA GLN A 246 -29.61 -4.54 -16.92
C GLN A 246 -29.76 -4.06 -18.37
N VAL A 247 -29.90 -5.00 -19.31
CA VAL A 247 -30.23 -4.68 -20.69
C VAL A 247 -31.71 -4.40 -20.74
N ILE A 248 -32.06 -3.15 -21.02
CA ILE A 248 -33.45 -2.70 -21.17
C ILE A 248 -33.83 -2.63 -22.65
N GLN A 249 -35.02 -3.11 -22.98
CA GLN A 249 -35.63 -2.96 -24.29
C GLN A 249 -36.81 -2.01 -24.18
N ARG A 250 -36.91 -1.08 -25.14
CA ARG A 250 -38.09 -0.25 -25.30
C ARG A 250 -39.07 -0.96 -26.23
N THR A 251 -40.26 -1.26 -25.74
CA THR A 251 -41.34 -1.88 -26.52
C THR A 251 -42.01 -0.85 -27.44
N GLY A 252 -42.74 -1.31 -28.45
CA GLY A 252 -43.37 -0.45 -29.47
C GLY A 252 -44.44 0.52 -28.93
N ASP A 253 -44.99 0.22 -27.75
CA ASP A 253 -45.89 1.07 -26.96
C ASP A 253 -45.14 2.04 -26.02
N GLY A 254 -43.81 2.04 -26.06
CA GLY A 254 -42.95 2.96 -25.32
C GLY A 254 -42.61 2.53 -23.89
N ARG A 255 -43.07 1.36 -23.42
CA ARG A 255 -42.65 0.80 -22.12
C ARG A 255 -41.18 0.38 -22.16
N VAL A 256 -40.56 0.38 -20.98
CA VAL A 256 -39.20 -0.10 -20.78
C VAL A 256 -39.29 -1.41 -20.03
N GLU A 257 -38.83 -2.49 -20.64
CA GLU A 257 -38.82 -3.83 -20.05
C GLU A 257 -37.39 -4.36 -19.98
N VAL A 258 -37.08 -5.09 -18.91
CA VAL A 258 -35.77 -5.75 -18.77
C VAL A 258 -35.77 -6.99 -19.66
N LEU A 259 -34.78 -7.09 -20.55
CA LEU A 259 -34.66 -8.22 -21.47
C LEU A 259 -34.47 -9.52 -20.67
N ALA A 260 -35.26 -10.56 -21.00
CA ALA A 260 -35.11 -11.88 -20.40
C ALA A 260 -33.68 -12.42 -20.64
N GLY A 261 -33.00 -12.84 -19.58
CA GLY A 261 -31.58 -13.26 -19.62
C GLY A 261 -30.57 -12.13 -19.38
N SER A 262 -31.03 -10.89 -19.15
CA SER A 262 -30.16 -9.83 -18.65
C SER A 262 -29.56 -10.23 -17.30
N PRO A 263 -28.24 -10.01 -17.07
CA PRO A 263 -27.62 -10.23 -15.78
C PRO A 263 -28.39 -9.45 -14.70
N ASP A 264 -28.93 -10.17 -13.72
CA ASP A 264 -29.54 -9.52 -12.55
C ASP A 264 -28.44 -9.17 -11.54
N ARG A 265 -28.70 -8.16 -10.70
CA ARG A 265 -27.77 -7.68 -9.67
C ARG A 265 -27.37 -8.79 -8.69
N ASP A 266 -28.24 -9.79 -8.51
CA ASP A 266 -28.06 -10.94 -7.63
C ASP A 266 -27.57 -12.21 -8.36
N THR A 267 -27.32 -12.15 -9.67
CA THR A 267 -26.75 -13.28 -10.41
C THR A 267 -25.26 -13.40 -10.07
N PRO A 268 -24.76 -14.56 -9.60
CA PRO A 268 -23.33 -14.76 -9.39
C PRO A 268 -22.60 -14.45 -10.70
N PRO A 269 -21.47 -13.72 -10.69
CA PRO A 269 -20.71 -13.46 -11.90
C PRO A 269 -20.38 -14.81 -12.54
N ILE A 270 -20.81 -14.99 -13.80
CA ILE A 270 -20.45 -16.14 -14.61
C ILE A 270 -18.92 -16.20 -14.57
N SER A 271 -18.39 -17.33 -14.08
CA SER A 271 -16.95 -17.54 -14.03
C SER A 271 -16.44 -17.66 -15.46
N GLU A 272 -15.87 -16.56 -15.95
CA GLU A 272 -15.35 -16.38 -17.31
C GLU A 272 -16.44 -16.34 -18.39
N PRO A 273 -16.35 -15.42 -19.38
CA PRO A 273 -17.12 -15.60 -20.60
C PRO A 273 -16.69 -16.92 -21.25
N PRO A 274 -17.58 -17.66 -21.93
CA PRO A 274 -17.15 -18.78 -22.76
C PRO A 274 -16.10 -18.24 -23.74
N VAL A 275 -14.86 -18.69 -23.58
CA VAL A 275 -13.81 -18.49 -24.58
C VAL A 275 -14.37 -19.05 -25.88
N GLY A 276 -14.43 -18.20 -26.91
CA GLY A 276 -15.20 -18.39 -28.12
C GLY A 276 -15.29 -19.84 -28.60
N THR A 277 -16.43 -20.47 -28.34
CA THR A 277 -16.90 -21.54 -29.21
C THR A 277 -17.46 -20.84 -30.43
N ALA A 278 -16.81 -21.05 -31.57
CA ALA A 278 -17.36 -20.75 -32.88
C ALA A 278 -18.82 -21.28 -32.95
N PRO A 279 -19.71 -20.62 -33.71
CA PRO A 279 -21.09 -21.09 -33.84
C PRO A 279 -21.06 -22.55 -34.29
N ALA A 280 -21.68 -23.45 -33.52
CA ALA A 280 -21.96 -24.79 -34.00
C ALA A 280 -22.86 -24.63 -35.22
N GLU A 281 -22.28 -24.85 -36.40
CA GLU A 281 -22.99 -24.84 -37.66
C GLU A 281 -24.08 -25.91 -37.58
N GLU A 282 -25.31 -25.44 -37.78
CA GLU A 282 -26.54 -26.20 -37.74
C GLU A 282 -26.57 -27.16 -38.93
N ALA A 283 -25.93 -28.32 -38.81
CA ALA A 283 -26.02 -29.37 -39.81
C ALA A 283 -27.39 -30.07 -39.71
N ARG A 284 -28.36 -29.49 -40.41
CA ARG A 284 -29.62 -30.14 -40.79
C ARG A 284 -29.33 -31.41 -41.60
N SER A 285 -30.03 -32.48 -41.22
CA SER A 285 -30.43 -33.67 -42.00
C SER A 285 -29.91 -33.83 -43.44
N ARG A 286 -29.25 -34.97 -43.70
CA ARG A 286 -29.64 -35.98 -44.70
C ARG A 286 -28.95 -37.31 -44.41
#